data_AF-A1TD90-F1
#
_entry.id   AF-A1TD90-F1
#
_cell.length_a   1.000
_cell.length_b   1.000
_cell.length_c   1.000
_cell.angle_alpha   90.00
_cell.angle_beta   90.00
_cell.angle_gamma   90.00
#
_symmetry.space_group_name_H-M   'P 1'
#
loop_
_entity.id
_entity.type
_entity.pdbx_description
1 polymer ?
#
loop_
_entity_poly.entity_id
_entity_poly.type
_entity_poly.pdbx_seq_one_letter_code
_entity_poly.pdbx_strand_id
1 'polypeptide(L)'
;MTNSTTPARSTNVSASDALKYAAAQARQTANWALDAIAGSCCNSDHEAELDALHSLVDQIEDFATELGDLGRYSDGRLVRSATWIVEGDLSTGHVWHPDVAAEEPRTWRGHLSPACPGAPSPGVYEVTTDPLTQEIHVRVVRTVPEDGDR
;
A
#
# COMPACT_ATOMS: atom_id res chain seq x y z
N MET A 1 -24.35 -6.27 -36.25
CA MET A 1 -23.14 -5.45 -36.00
C MET A 1 -22.41 -6.11 -34.84
N THR A 2 -21.42 -6.95 -35.14
CA THR A 2 -20.65 -7.69 -34.13
C THR A 2 -19.46 -6.83 -33.71
N ASN A 3 -19.48 -6.29 -32.50
CA ASN A 3 -18.30 -5.65 -31.93
C ASN A 3 -17.31 -6.73 -31.53
N SER A 4 -16.16 -6.73 -32.20
CA SER A 4 -15.01 -7.58 -31.91
C SER A 4 -14.49 -7.30 -30.50
N THR A 5 -14.55 -8.31 -29.63
CA THR A 5 -13.79 -8.35 -28.38
C THR A 5 -12.32 -8.53 -28.72
N THR A 6 -11.53 -7.46 -28.59
CA THR A 6 -10.06 -7.55 -28.61
C THR A 6 -9.61 -8.42 -27.44
N PRO A 7 -8.87 -9.53 -27.64
CA PRO A 7 -8.32 -10.28 -26.53
C PRO A 7 -7.25 -9.43 -25.84
N ALA A 8 -7.38 -9.24 -24.53
CA ALA A 8 -6.36 -8.62 -23.70
C ALA A 8 -5.04 -9.38 -23.89
N ARG A 9 -4.01 -8.69 -24.38
CA ARG A 9 -2.66 -9.25 -24.40
C ARG A 9 -2.27 -9.49 -22.95
N SER A 10 -2.06 -10.76 -22.58
CA SER A 10 -1.29 -11.08 -21.39
C SER A 10 0.11 -10.54 -21.62
N THR A 11 0.46 -9.47 -20.90
CA THR A 11 1.76 -8.85 -20.98
C THR A 11 2.71 -9.82 -20.27
N ASN A 12 3.64 -10.44 -20.99
CA ASN A 12 4.66 -11.28 -20.36
C ASN A 12 5.46 -10.40 -19.40
N VAL A 13 5.17 -10.51 -18.10
CA VAL A 13 5.90 -9.82 -17.04
C VAL A 13 7.33 -10.32 -17.06
N SER A 14 8.29 -9.41 -17.13
CA SER A 14 9.70 -9.80 -17.09
C SER A 14 10.04 -10.36 -15.71
N ALA A 15 11.02 -11.28 -15.64
CA ALA A 15 11.46 -11.84 -14.36
C ALA A 15 11.97 -10.74 -13.40
N SER A 16 12.59 -9.67 -13.94
CA SER A 16 13.01 -8.51 -13.17
C SER A 16 11.82 -7.77 -12.56
N ASP A 17 10.79 -7.47 -13.35
CA ASP A 17 9.59 -6.78 -12.87
C ASP A 17 8.81 -7.64 -11.86
N ALA A 18 8.75 -8.94 -12.08
CA ALA A 18 8.16 -9.89 -11.12
C ALA A 18 8.92 -9.88 -9.78
N LEU A 19 10.26 -9.87 -9.81
CA LEU A 19 11.06 -9.84 -8.58
C LEU A 19 10.90 -8.50 -7.84
N LYS A 20 10.92 -7.37 -8.54
CA LYS A 20 10.66 -6.05 -7.96
C LYS A 20 9.28 -5.96 -7.30
N TYR A 21 8.26 -6.50 -7.97
CA TYR A 21 6.92 -6.59 -7.41
C TYR A 21 6.88 -7.46 -6.16
N ALA A 22 7.50 -8.64 -6.20
CA ALA A 22 7.57 -9.55 -5.06
C ALA A 22 8.29 -8.91 -3.86
N ALA A 23 9.40 -8.20 -4.11
CA ALA A 23 10.13 -7.46 -3.08
C ALA A 23 9.25 -6.42 -2.39
N ALA A 24 8.56 -5.58 -3.18
CA ALA A 24 7.67 -4.55 -2.66
C ALA A 24 6.47 -5.14 -1.88
N GLN A 25 5.89 -6.24 -2.35
CA GLN A 25 4.81 -6.97 -1.65
C GLN A 25 5.30 -7.59 -0.34
N ALA A 26 6.50 -8.16 -0.32
CA ALA A 26 7.10 -8.73 0.88
C ALA A 26 7.32 -7.65 1.93
N ARG A 27 7.88 -6.49 1.53
CA ARG A 27 8.05 -5.33 2.41
C ARG A 27 6.72 -4.81 2.97
N GLN A 28 5.71 -4.63 2.11
CA GLN A 28 4.40 -4.19 2.55
C GLN A 28 3.80 -5.15 3.58
N THR A 29 3.88 -6.45 3.30
CA THR A 29 3.36 -7.49 4.19
C THR A 29 4.10 -7.54 5.52
N ALA A 30 5.44 -7.43 5.51
CA ALA A 30 6.26 -7.41 6.72
C ALA A 30 5.93 -6.20 7.61
N ASN A 31 5.77 -5.01 7.02
CA ASN A 31 5.39 -3.81 7.77
C ASN A 31 4.00 -3.95 8.41
N TRP A 32 3.03 -4.54 7.71
CA TRP A 32 1.70 -4.81 8.26
C TRP A 32 1.75 -5.82 9.41
N ALA A 33 2.55 -6.88 9.27
CA ALA A 33 2.74 -7.86 10.33
C ALA A 33 3.37 -7.22 11.58
N LEU A 34 4.37 -6.36 11.40
CA LEU A 34 5.01 -5.64 12.49
C LEU A 34 4.02 -4.72 13.21
N ASP A 35 3.26 -3.90 12.49
CA ASP A 35 2.24 -3.03 13.09
C ASP A 35 1.19 -3.84 13.87
N ALA A 36 0.74 -4.97 13.31
CA ALA A 36 -0.23 -5.84 13.96
C ALA A 36 0.32 -6.52 15.23
N ILE A 37 1.59 -6.94 15.22
CA ILE A 37 2.23 -7.61 16.36
C ILE A 37 2.59 -6.58 17.45
N ALA A 38 3.25 -5.48 17.06
CA ALA A 38 3.64 -4.40 17.97
C ALA A 38 2.43 -3.73 18.64
N GLY A 39 1.30 -3.61 17.91
CA GLY A 39 0.05 -3.08 18.46
C GLY A 39 -0.73 -4.03 19.37
N SER A 40 -0.43 -5.34 19.32
CA SER A 40 -1.21 -6.39 20.00
C SER A 40 -0.53 -6.95 21.26
N CYS A 41 0.81 -6.93 21.32
CA CYS A 41 1.55 -7.66 22.33
C CYS A 41 2.07 -6.76 23.47
N CYS A 42 1.30 -6.64 24.56
CA CYS A 42 1.80 -6.03 25.81
C CYS A 42 2.80 -6.93 26.58
N ASN A 43 2.99 -8.20 26.20
CA ASN A 43 3.63 -9.21 27.07
C ASN A 43 4.60 -10.22 26.38
N SER A 44 4.92 -10.10 25.08
CA SER A 44 5.80 -11.07 24.39
C SER A 44 6.90 -10.40 23.57
N ASP A 45 8.12 -10.90 23.73
CA ASP A 45 9.33 -10.52 22.99
C ASP A 45 9.33 -11.25 21.64
N HIS A 46 9.06 -10.51 20.56
CA HIS A 46 9.03 -11.02 19.17
C HIS A 46 10.09 -10.34 18.30
N GLU A 47 11.06 -9.64 18.91
CA GLU A 47 12.05 -8.85 18.18
C GLU A 47 12.89 -9.72 17.24
N ALA A 48 13.32 -10.91 17.70
CA ALA A 48 14.14 -11.81 16.90
C ALA A 48 13.41 -12.34 15.65
N GLU A 49 12.12 -12.67 15.77
CA GLU A 49 11.31 -13.11 14.63
C GLU A 49 11.04 -11.97 13.63
N LEU A 50 10.79 -10.76 14.13
CA LEU A 50 10.60 -9.57 13.30
C LEU A 50 11.90 -9.19 12.56
N ASP A 51 13.05 -9.24 13.24
CA ASP A 51 14.38 -9.01 12.66
C ASP A 51 14.69 -10.03 11.55
N ALA A 52 14.35 -11.29 11.76
CA ALA A 52 14.53 -12.33 10.75
C ALA A 52 13.68 -12.09 9.50
N LEU A 53 12.44 -11.63 9.68
CA LEU A 53 11.56 -11.24 8.56
C LEU A 53 12.11 -10.02 7.80
N HIS A 54 12.55 -8.99 8.52
CA HIS A 54 13.16 -7.82 7.90
C HIS A 54 14.42 -8.19 7.10
N SER A 55 15.30 -9.00 7.69
CA SER A 55 16.51 -9.48 7.03
C SER A 55 16.22 -10.27 5.75
N LEU A 56 15.14 -11.04 5.71
CA LEU A 56 14.71 -11.75 4.50
C LEU A 56 14.21 -10.78 3.42
N VAL A 57 13.41 -9.78 3.80
CA VAL A 57 12.93 -8.77 2.85
C VAL A 57 14.10 -7.97 2.27
N ASP A 58 15.05 -7.56 3.11
CA ASP A 58 16.26 -6.83 2.68
C ASP A 58 17.04 -7.63 1.64
N GLN A 59 17.25 -8.93 1.85
CA GLN A 59 17.91 -9.81 0.87
C GLN A 59 17.16 -9.89 -0.46
N ILE A 60 15.82 -9.92 -0.45
CA ILE A 60 15.03 -9.94 -1.69
C ILE A 60 15.17 -8.60 -2.43
N GLU A 61 15.18 -7.48 -1.70
CA GLU A 61 15.39 -6.14 -2.28
C GLU A 61 16.81 -5.97 -2.84
N ASP A 62 17.83 -6.53 -2.20
CA ASP A 62 19.20 -6.55 -2.72
C ASP A 62 19.26 -7.25 -4.07
N PHE A 63 18.67 -8.44 -4.20
CA PHE A 63 18.60 -9.15 -5.49
C PHE A 63 17.81 -8.37 -6.54
N ALA A 64 16.74 -7.68 -6.16
CA ALA A 64 15.96 -6.87 -7.07
C ALA A 64 16.72 -5.61 -7.53
N THR A 65 17.55 -5.02 -6.67
CA THR A 65 18.37 -3.83 -6.95
C THR A 65 19.46 -4.12 -7.98
N GLU A 66 20.02 -5.34 -7.98
CA GLU A 66 20.97 -5.78 -9.01
C GLU A 66 20.34 -5.77 -10.42
N LEU A 67 19.00 -5.83 -10.53
CA LEU A 67 18.26 -5.83 -11.78
C LEU A 67 17.78 -4.42 -12.23
N GLY A 68 18.21 -3.36 -11.55
CA GLY A 68 17.98 -1.96 -11.93
C GLY A 68 17.27 -1.13 -10.86
N ASP A 69 16.56 -0.08 -11.28
CA ASP A 69 15.80 0.78 -10.36
C ASP A 69 14.69 -0.02 -9.66
N LEU A 70 14.80 -0.18 -8.34
CA LEU A 70 13.82 -0.87 -7.50
C LEU A 70 12.47 -0.14 -7.46
N GLY A 71 12.47 1.18 -7.71
CA GLY A 71 11.27 2.01 -7.72
C GLY A 71 10.46 1.93 -9.01
N ARG A 72 11.01 1.35 -10.08
CA ARG A 72 10.39 1.34 -11.41
C ARG A 72 10.47 -0.01 -12.12
N TYR A 73 9.38 -0.34 -12.81
CA TYR A 73 9.34 -1.42 -13.77
C TYR A 73 10.09 -1.05 -15.06
N SER A 74 10.36 -2.06 -15.88
CA SER A 74 11.06 -1.92 -17.16
C SER A 74 10.34 -1.00 -18.16
N ASP A 75 9.02 -0.85 -18.04
CA ASP A 75 8.19 0.07 -18.84
C ASP A 75 8.14 1.50 -18.27
N GLY A 76 8.86 1.77 -17.17
CA GLY A 76 8.94 3.06 -16.50
C GLY A 76 7.85 3.31 -15.46
N ARG A 77 6.84 2.42 -15.34
CA ARG A 77 5.81 2.50 -14.29
C ARG A 77 6.43 2.34 -12.91
N LEU A 78 5.79 2.93 -11.91
CA LEU A 78 6.20 2.84 -10.51
C LEU A 78 5.88 1.45 -9.94
N VAL A 79 6.77 0.93 -9.10
CA VAL A 79 6.48 -0.29 -8.32
C VAL A 79 5.51 0.04 -7.17
N ARG A 80 5.68 1.21 -6.55
CA ARG A 80 4.87 1.66 -5.42
C ARG A 80 4.55 3.15 -5.53
N SER A 81 3.30 3.51 -5.22
CA SER A 81 2.88 4.89 -4.97
C SER A 81 2.50 5.05 -3.51
N ALA A 82 2.64 6.27 -2.98
CA ALA A 82 2.17 6.63 -1.65
C ALA A 82 1.67 8.07 -1.61
N THR A 83 0.73 8.36 -0.72
CA THR A 83 0.19 9.70 -0.49
C THR A 83 -0.22 9.87 0.97
N TRP A 84 -0.31 11.12 1.42
CA TRP A 84 -0.79 11.46 2.76
C TRP A 84 -2.32 11.47 2.79
N ILE A 85 -2.91 10.81 3.77
CA ILE A 85 -4.32 10.97 4.15
C ILE A 85 -4.46 12.20 5.05
N VAL A 86 -3.56 12.32 6.03
CA VAL A 86 -3.36 13.50 6.86
C VAL A 86 -1.87 13.83 6.82
N GLU A 87 -1.53 15.02 6.34
CA GLU A 87 -0.14 15.44 6.15
C GLU A 87 0.67 15.32 7.45
N GLY A 88 1.77 14.56 7.39
CA GLY A 88 2.68 14.34 8.51
C GLY A 88 2.19 13.36 9.59
N ASP A 89 1.00 12.78 9.45
CA ASP A 89 0.38 11.94 10.47
C ASP A 89 0.00 10.56 9.92
N LEU A 90 -0.88 10.54 8.90
CA LEU A 90 -1.41 9.30 8.34
C LEU A 90 -1.15 9.26 6.84
N SER A 91 -0.46 8.22 6.38
CA SER A 91 -0.22 7.98 4.95
C SER A 91 -0.78 6.64 4.51
N THR A 92 -0.93 6.50 3.19
CA THR A 92 -1.30 5.24 2.57
C THR A 92 -0.42 4.99 1.36
N GLY A 93 -0.19 3.72 1.02
CA GLY A 93 0.57 3.33 -0.15
C GLY A 93 -0.04 2.13 -0.86
N HIS A 94 0.29 1.98 -2.12
CA HIS A 94 -0.15 0.86 -2.96
C HIS A 94 1.03 0.34 -3.79
N VAL A 95 1.19 -0.97 -3.82
CA VAL A 95 2.16 -1.67 -4.68
C VAL A 95 1.42 -2.10 -5.94
N TRP A 96 1.86 -1.59 -7.10
CA TRP A 96 1.21 -1.83 -8.38
C TRP A 96 1.66 -3.13 -8.99
N HIS A 97 0.75 -3.93 -9.53
CA HIS A 97 1.13 -5.11 -10.31
C HIS A 97 1.87 -4.71 -11.60
N PRO A 98 2.94 -5.45 -12.00
CA PRO A 98 3.70 -5.15 -13.21
C PRO A 98 2.86 -5.32 -14.49
N ASP A 99 1.94 -6.28 -14.51
CA ASP A 99 0.90 -6.35 -15.54
C ASP A 99 -0.30 -5.50 -15.15
N VAL A 100 -0.54 -4.40 -15.88
CA VAL A 100 -1.70 -3.51 -15.69
C VAL A 100 -3.01 -4.29 -15.76
N ALA A 101 -3.11 -5.26 -16.69
CA ALA A 101 -4.34 -5.99 -16.94
C ALA A 101 -4.74 -6.92 -15.78
N ALA A 102 -3.79 -7.21 -14.87
CA ALA A 102 -4.03 -8.02 -13.68
C ALA A 102 -4.37 -7.17 -12.44
N GLU A 103 -4.35 -5.84 -12.54
CA GLU A 103 -4.70 -4.95 -11.44
C GLU A 103 -6.10 -4.36 -11.64
N GLU A 104 -6.95 -4.51 -10.63
CA GLU A 104 -8.26 -3.85 -10.57
C GLU A 104 -8.18 -2.61 -9.67
N PRO A 105 -8.93 -1.53 -9.98
CA PRO A 105 -9.10 -0.42 -9.06
C PRO A 105 -9.58 -0.91 -7.69
N ARG A 106 -8.94 -0.46 -6.62
CA ARG A 106 -9.31 -0.82 -5.24
C ARG A 106 -9.84 0.41 -4.51
N THR A 107 -10.83 0.19 -3.67
CA THR A 107 -11.33 1.19 -2.75
C THR A 107 -11.40 0.62 -1.34
N TRP A 108 -10.91 1.37 -0.37
CA TRP A 108 -11.03 1.04 1.05
C TRP A 108 -11.31 2.28 1.89
N ARG A 109 -11.79 2.06 3.10
CA ARG A 109 -12.17 3.10 4.05
C ARG A 109 -11.51 2.86 5.39
N GLY A 110 -11.26 3.94 6.10
CA GLY A 110 -10.79 3.90 7.48
C GLY A 110 -11.25 5.10 8.28
N HIS A 111 -10.88 5.10 9.56
CA HIS A 111 -11.21 6.15 10.51
C HIS A 111 -9.98 7.00 10.79
N LEU A 112 -10.17 8.30 10.93
CA LEU A 112 -9.11 9.18 11.42
C LEU A 112 -8.83 8.88 12.89
N SER A 113 -7.56 8.95 13.28
CA SER A 113 -7.15 8.79 14.67
C SER A 113 -7.66 9.97 15.50
N PRO A 114 -8.27 9.71 16.68
CA PRO A 114 -8.64 10.78 17.59
C PRO A 114 -7.39 11.41 18.22
N ALA A 115 -7.46 12.72 18.51
CA ALA A 115 -6.36 13.44 19.16
C ALA A 115 -6.10 12.97 20.61
N CYS A 116 -7.13 12.42 21.27
CA CYS A 116 -7.04 11.91 22.64
C CYS A 116 -7.58 10.47 22.71
N PRO A 117 -6.93 9.56 23.45
CA PRO A 117 -7.46 8.24 23.72
C PRO A 117 -8.88 8.31 24.31
N GLY A 118 -9.82 7.57 23.72
CA GLY A 118 -11.22 7.51 24.16
C GLY A 118 -12.14 8.59 23.56
N ALA A 119 -11.60 9.57 22.81
CA ALA A 119 -12.43 10.48 22.03
C ALA A 119 -12.97 9.81 20.76
N PRO A 120 -14.14 10.23 20.25
CA PRO A 120 -14.65 9.72 18.98
C PRO A 120 -13.71 10.07 17.82
N SER A 121 -13.70 9.23 16.80
CA SER A 121 -12.95 9.50 15.58
C SER A 121 -13.43 10.81 14.93
N PRO A 122 -12.54 11.73 14.53
CA PRO A 122 -12.90 13.03 13.98
C PRO A 122 -13.36 12.96 12.52
N GLY A 123 -13.42 11.77 11.92
CA GLY A 123 -13.86 11.59 10.54
C GLY A 123 -13.52 10.23 9.96
N VAL A 124 -13.98 10.02 8.74
CA VAL A 124 -13.64 8.87 7.91
C VAL A 124 -12.85 9.31 6.69
N TYR A 125 -12.01 8.43 6.18
CA TYR A 125 -11.37 8.61 4.88
C TYR A 125 -11.71 7.44 3.97
N GLU A 126 -11.72 7.72 2.67
CA GLU A 126 -11.85 6.77 1.59
C GLU A 126 -10.65 6.93 0.66
N VAL A 127 -10.05 5.82 0.28
CA VAL A 127 -8.91 5.77 -0.64
C VAL A 127 -9.32 4.95 -1.85
N THR A 128 -8.99 5.45 -3.04
CA THR A 128 -9.20 4.75 -4.31
C THR A 128 -7.93 4.75 -5.14
N THR A 129 -7.63 3.64 -5.81
CA THR A 129 -6.47 3.49 -6.70
C THR A 129 -6.87 3.42 -8.17
N ASP A 130 -6.07 4.03 -9.05
CA ASP A 130 -6.19 3.91 -10.51
C ASP A 130 -4.96 3.17 -11.08
N PRO A 131 -5.11 1.91 -11.55
CA PRO A 131 -4.01 1.12 -12.11
C PRO A 131 -3.33 1.69 -13.35
N LEU A 132 -4.05 2.49 -14.15
CA LEU A 132 -3.56 3.05 -15.40
C LEU A 132 -2.65 4.26 -15.15
N THR A 133 -3.06 5.15 -14.25
CA THR A 133 -2.32 6.37 -13.91
C THR A 133 -1.34 6.16 -12.74
N GLN A 134 -1.49 5.07 -12.00
CA GLN A 134 -0.76 4.78 -10.76
C GLN A 134 -0.99 5.84 -9.67
N GLU A 135 -2.16 6.47 -9.72
CA GLU A 135 -2.59 7.49 -8.76
C GLU A 135 -3.36 6.87 -7.59
N ILE A 136 -3.21 7.51 -6.43
CA ILE A 136 -3.96 7.20 -5.21
C ILE A 136 -4.78 8.45 -4.86
N HIS A 137 -6.09 8.32 -4.95
CA HIS A 137 -7.02 9.39 -4.59
C HIS A 137 -7.49 9.20 -3.16
N VAL A 138 -7.42 10.26 -2.35
CA VAL A 138 -7.90 10.25 -0.97
C VAL A 138 -9.02 11.28 -0.81
N ARG A 139 -10.11 10.84 -0.20
CA ARG A 139 -11.21 11.71 0.21
C ARG A 139 -11.40 11.61 1.72
N VAL A 140 -11.30 12.74 2.41
CA VAL A 140 -11.51 12.82 3.86
C VAL A 140 -12.84 13.52 4.15
N VAL A 141 -13.66 12.91 5.00
CA VAL A 141 -14.92 13.47 5.50
C VAL A 141 -14.80 13.61 7.01
N ARG A 142 -14.69 14.85 7.50
CA ARG A 142 -14.60 15.14 8.93
C ARG A 142 -16.00 15.26 9.54
N THR A 143 -16.18 14.66 10.71
CA THR A 143 -17.36 14.88 11.54
C THR A 143 -17.13 16.17 12.31
N VAL A 144 -17.91 17.21 12.03
CA VAL A 144 -17.92 18.41 12.87
C VAL A 144 -18.41 17.98 14.25
N PRO A 145 -17.73 18.33 15.36
CA PRO A 145 -18.34 18.15 16.67
C PRO A 145 -19.68 18.91 16.65
N GLU A 146 -20.77 18.26 17.02
CA GLU A 146 -21.97 19.00 17.43
C GLU A 146 -21.52 19.84 18.62
N ASP A 147 -21.31 21.13 18.40
CA ASP A 147 -21.19 22.11 19.48
C ASP A 147 -22.47 21.97 20.31
N GLY A 148 -22.37 21.24 21.41
CA GLY A 148 -23.43 21.17 22.40
C GLY A 148 -23.68 22.58 22.90
N ASP A 149 -24.88 23.07 22.63
CA ASP A 149 -25.53 24.24 23.24
C ASP A 149 -24.86 24.67 24.56
N ARG A 150 -24.35 25.91 24.58
CA ARG A 150 -24.16 26.69 25.79
C ARG A 150 -24.76 28.07 25.63
#